data_AF-A0A527FXW5-F1
#
_entry.id   AF-A0A527FXW5-F1
#
_cell.length_a   1.000
_cell.length_b   1.000
_cell.length_c   1.000
_cell.angle_alpha   90.00
_cell.angle_beta   90.00
_cell.angle_gamma   90.00
#
_symmetry.space_group_name_H-M   'P 1'
#
loop_
_entity.id
_entity.type
_entity.pdbx_description
1 polymer ?
#
loop_
_entity_poly.entity_id
_entity_poly.type
_entity_poly.pdbx_seq_one_letter_code
_entity_poly.pdbx_strand_id
1 'polypeptide(L)'
;EAKIQHNEATERGKALLRLSRTDPLTGLENRRAIDEKLRDYWSDWQKVGTSFGAILIDVDFFKKFNDCYGHQEGDRCLIHVANALSDMIK
;
A
#
# COMPACT_ATOMS: atom_id res chain seq x y z
N GLU A 1 19.82 0.24 -30.31
CA GLU A 1 18.93 1.40 -30.04
C GLU A 1 17.51 1.00 -29.68
N ALA A 2 16.74 0.33 -30.57
CA ALA A 2 15.35 -0.07 -30.27
C ALA A 2 15.16 -0.89 -28.97
N LYS A 3 16.10 -1.81 -28.65
CA LYS A 3 16.05 -2.61 -27.42
C LYS A 3 16.31 -1.79 -26.15
N ILE A 4 17.09 -0.71 -26.26
CA ILE A 4 17.36 0.23 -25.16
C ILE A 4 16.12 1.07 -24.89
N GLN A 5 15.50 1.61 -25.95
CA GLN A 5 14.25 2.37 -25.86
C GLN A 5 13.09 1.53 -25.30
N HIS A 6 12.98 0.26 -25.68
CA HIS A 6 11.97 -0.65 -25.13
C HIS A 6 12.18 -0.91 -23.63
N ASN A 7 13.44 -1.09 -23.21
CA ASN A 7 13.77 -1.29 -21.81
C ASN A 7 13.46 -0.02 -20.99
N GLU A 8 13.83 1.16 -21.49
CA GLU A 8 13.51 2.45 -20.85
C GLU A 8 12.00 2.68 -20.73
N ALA A 9 11.22 2.37 -21.78
CA ALA A 9 9.77 2.48 -21.74
C ALA A 9 9.16 1.52 -20.70
N THR A 10 9.69 0.31 -20.60
CA THR A 10 9.26 -0.69 -19.60
C THR A 10 9.55 -0.21 -18.18
N GLU A 11 10.74 0.33 -17.93
CA GLU A 11 11.12 0.84 -16.60
C GLU A 11 10.29 2.07 -16.21
N ARG A 12 10.00 2.97 -17.15
CA ARG A 12 9.07 4.09 -16.93
C ARG A 12 7.67 3.59 -16.59
N GLY A 13 7.18 2.57 -17.31
CA GLY A 13 5.89 1.94 -17.04
C GLY A 13 5.82 1.36 -15.63
N LYS A 14 6.86 0.65 -15.20
CA LYS A 14 6.95 0.11 -13.82
C LYS A 14 7.00 1.21 -12.77
N ALA A 15 7.75 2.28 -13.00
CA ALA A 15 7.84 3.41 -12.07
C ALA A 15 6.49 4.12 -11.93
N LEU A 16 5.79 4.35 -13.05
CA LEU A 16 4.44 4.93 -13.06
C LEU A 16 3.44 4.02 -12.35
N LEU A 17 3.51 2.71 -12.59
CA LEU A 17 2.64 1.75 -11.92
C LEU A 17 2.88 1.75 -10.41
N ARG A 18 4.15 1.77 -9.96
CA ARG A 18 4.50 1.86 -8.55
C ARG A 18 3.95 3.14 -7.92
N LEU A 19 4.19 4.29 -8.55
CA LEU A 19 3.67 5.58 -8.06
C LEU A 19 2.14 5.61 -7.98
N SER A 20 1.45 5.00 -8.95
CA SER A 20 -0.02 4.91 -8.95
C SER A 20 -0.57 3.95 -7.88
N ARG A 21 0.24 3.04 -7.36
CA ARG A 21 -0.17 1.96 -6.44
C ARG A 21 0.30 2.14 -5.01
N THR A 22 1.17 3.12 -4.75
CA THR A 22 1.77 3.35 -3.45
C THR A 22 1.21 4.62 -2.80
N ASP A 23 1.00 4.58 -1.49
CA ASP A 23 0.70 5.76 -0.67
C ASP A 23 2.00 6.55 -0.43
N PRO A 24 2.06 7.85 -0.77
CA PRO A 24 3.31 8.62 -0.71
C PRO A 24 3.80 8.92 0.70
N LEU A 25 2.93 8.89 1.71
CA LEU A 25 3.30 9.14 3.10
C LEU A 25 3.95 7.90 3.72
N THR A 26 3.28 6.75 3.60
CA THR A 26 3.65 5.52 4.30
C THR A 26 4.48 4.55 3.46
N GLY A 27 4.47 4.70 2.14
CA GLY A 27 5.12 3.76 1.21
C GLY A 27 4.39 2.43 1.04
N LEU A 28 3.25 2.22 1.72
CA LEU A 28 2.43 1.01 1.57
C LEU A 28 1.62 1.03 0.28
N GLU A 29 1.03 -0.10 -0.07
CA GLU A 29 0.02 -0.14 -1.13
C GLU A 29 -1.17 0.75 -0.75
N ASN A 30 -1.57 1.60 -1.69
CA ASN A 30 -2.71 2.47 -1.50
C ASN A 30 -4.02 1.69 -1.64
N ARG A 31 -5.14 2.34 -1.31
CA ARG A 31 -6.48 1.76 -1.37
C ARG A 31 -6.78 1.09 -2.71
N ARG A 32 -6.37 1.71 -3.83
CA ARG A 32 -6.61 1.15 -5.17
C ARG A 32 -5.90 -0.19 -5.36
N ALA A 33 -4.65 -0.27 -4.95
CA ALA A 33 -3.87 -1.50 -5.02
C ALA A 33 -4.47 -2.61 -4.13
N ILE A 34 -4.95 -2.27 -2.93
CA ILE A 34 -5.63 -3.20 -2.03
C ILE A 34 -6.95 -3.69 -2.63
N ASP A 35 -7.78 -2.80 -3.18
CA ASP A 35 -9.06 -3.15 -3.80
C ASP A 35 -8.87 -4.10 -5.00
N GLU A 36 -7.81 -3.91 -5.79
CA GLU A 36 -7.44 -4.82 -6.88
C GLU A 36 -7.05 -6.21 -6.34
N LYS A 37 -6.15 -6.28 -5.34
CA LYS A 37 -5.75 -7.56 -4.74
C LYS A 37 -6.91 -8.32 -4.09
N LEU A 38 -7.81 -7.62 -3.40
CA LEU A 38 -8.99 -8.23 -2.80
C LEU A 38 -9.92 -8.83 -3.85
N ARG A 39 -10.07 -8.18 -5.02
CA ARG A 39 -10.83 -8.76 -6.15
C ARG A 39 -10.16 -10.01 -6.69
N ASP A 40 -8.83 -10.03 -6.78
CA ASP A 40 -8.09 -11.21 -7.24
C ASP A 40 -8.27 -12.38 -6.26
N TYR A 41 -8.06 -12.16 -4.96
CA TYR A 41 -8.30 -13.19 -3.93
C TYR A 41 -9.74 -13.68 -3.89
N TRP A 42 -10.71 -12.78 -4.08
CA TRP A 42 -12.11 -13.16 -4.19
C TRP A 42 -12.36 -14.06 -5.41
N SER A 43 -11.76 -13.73 -6.56
CA SER A 43 -11.87 -14.54 -7.78
C SER A 43 -11.26 -15.93 -7.58
N ASP A 44 -10.10 -16.02 -6.93
CA ASP A 44 -9.40 -17.28 -6.68
C ASP A 44 -10.18 -18.16 -5.70
N TRP A 45 -10.73 -17.56 -4.65
CA TRP A 45 -11.65 -18.26 -3.74
C TRP A 45 -12.83 -18.87 -4.50
N GLN A 46 -13.46 -18.11 -5.42
CA GLN A 46 -14.59 -18.60 -6.22
C GLN A 46 -14.21 -19.73 -7.19
N LYS A 47 -13.00 -19.68 -7.77
CA LYS A 47 -12.56 -20.64 -8.81
C LYS A 47 -12.01 -21.94 -8.22
N VAL A 48 -11.20 -21.85 -7.17
CA VAL A 48 -10.40 -22.98 -6.66
C VAL A 48 -10.57 -23.20 -5.16
N GLY A 49 -11.39 -22.41 -4.46
CA GLY A 49 -11.69 -22.60 -3.04
C GLY A 49 -10.60 -22.13 -2.08
N THR A 50 -9.59 -21.40 -2.55
CA THR A 50 -8.51 -20.87 -1.70
C THR A 50 -9.08 -19.87 -0.70
N SER A 51 -8.99 -20.20 0.59
CA SER A 51 -9.45 -19.31 1.66
C SER A 51 -8.49 -18.14 1.86
N PHE A 52 -9.02 -16.95 2.12
CA PHE A 52 -8.24 -15.77 2.48
C PHE A 52 -8.92 -15.02 3.62
N GLY A 53 -8.15 -14.18 4.32
CA GLY A 53 -8.64 -13.28 5.36
C GLY A 53 -8.15 -11.86 5.12
N ALA A 54 -8.87 -10.89 5.66
CA ALA A 54 -8.49 -9.47 5.63
C ALA A 54 -8.64 -8.87 7.02
N ILE A 55 -7.71 -7.99 7.39
CA ILE A 55 -7.72 -7.24 8.65
C ILE A 55 -7.78 -5.76 8.31
N LEU A 56 -8.74 -5.06 8.89
CA LEU A 56 -8.83 -3.60 8.85
C LEU A 56 -8.31 -3.05 10.17
N ILE A 57 -7.35 -2.12 10.10
CA ILE A 57 -6.65 -1.55 11.25
C ILE A 57 -6.89 -0.04 11.26
N ASP A 58 -7.16 0.52 12.43
CA ASP A 58 -7.26 1.96 12.66
C ASP A 58 -6.36 2.38 13.83
N VAL A 59 -5.87 3.61 13.82
CA VAL A 59 -5.04 4.15 14.91
C VAL A 59 -5.95 4.84 15.92
N ASP A 60 -6.07 4.24 17.10
CA ASP A 60 -6.92 4.76 18.17
C ASP A 60 -6.53 6.19 18.58
N PHE A 61 -7.55 7.02 18.78
CA PHE A 61 -7.41 8.42 19.22
C PHE A 61 -6.50 9.30 18.34
N PHE A 62 -6.27 8.94 17.07
CA PHE A 62 -5.33 9.64 16.19
C PHE A 62 -5.64 11.14 16.04
N LYS A 63 -6.93 11.53 16.02
CA LYS A 63 -7.32 12.95 16.03
C LYS A 63 -6.80 13.69 17.27
N LYS A 64 -6.95 13.12 18.47
CA LYS A 64 -6.46 13.74 19.72
C LYS A 64 -4.94 13.85 19.73
N PHE A 65 -4.25 12.85 19.16
CA PHE A 65 -2.81 12.90 18.98
C PHE A 65 -2.41 14.07 18.07
N ASN A 66 -3.05 14.21 16.91
CA ASN A 66 -2.82 15.34 15.99
C ASN A 66 -3.13 16.69 16.63
N ASP A 67 -4.23 16.80 17.38
CA ASP A 67 -4.62 18.03 18.06
C ASP A 67 -3.59 18.43 19.15
N CYS A 68 -2.90 17.45 19.75
CA CYS A 68 -1.89 17.67 20.80
C CYS A 68 -0.47 17.93 20.25
N TYR A 69 -0.07 17.21 19.21
CA TYR A 69 1.32 17.18 18.71
C TYR A 69 1.50 17.80 17.31
N GLY A 70 0.40 18.12 16.63
CA GLY A 70 0.38 18.65 15.28
C GLY A 70 0.43 17.57 14.20
N HIS A 71 -0.03 17.93 13.00
CA HIS A 71 -0.15 16.99 11.87
C HIS A 71 1.19 16.38 11.43
N GLN A 72 2.30 17.09 11.54
CA GLN A 72 3.62 16.54 11.19
C GLN A 72 4.02 15.37 12.09
N GLU A 73 3.67 15.41 13.37
CA GLU A 73 3.88 14.28 14.28
C GLU A 73 2.89 13.15 13.99
N GLY A 74 1.66 13.49 13.58
CA GLY A 74 0.69 12.54 13.06
C GLY A 74 1.23 11.75 11.86
N ASP A 75 1.79 12.44 10.88
CA ASP A 75 2.40 11.85 9.71
C ASP A 75 3.56 10.90 10.09
N ARG A 76 4.41 11.34 11.03
CA ARG A 76 5.47 10.48 11.60
C ARG A 76 4.88 9.24 12.28
N CYS A 77 3.80 9.38 13.05
CA CYS A 77 3.12 8.27 13.70
C CYS A 77 2.62 7.25 12.67
N LEU A 78 1.95 7.71 11.60
CA LEU A 78 1.46 6.84 10.53
C LEU A 78 2.61 6.10 9.82
N ILE A 79 3.74 6.76 9.56
CA ILE A 79 4.94 6.13 9.01
C ILE A 79 5.45 5.00 9.93
N HIS A 80 5.50 5.24 11.24
CA HIS A 80 5.95 4.22 12.20
C HIS A 80 5.02 3.01 12.24
N VAL A 81 3.70 3.23 12.27
CA VAL A 81 2.70 2.16 12.22
C VAL A 81 2.84 1.36 10.92
N ALA A 82 2.96 2.04 9.79
CA ALA A 82 3.14 1.40 8.49
C ALA A 82 4.40 0.52 8.42
N ASN A 83 5.53 1.03 8.90
CA ASN A 83 6.78 0.27 8.95
C ASN A 83 6.66 -0.97 9.85
N ALA A 84 6.06 -0.81 11.04
CA ALA A 84 5.84 -1.92 11.95
C ALA A 84 4.95 -3.02 11.33
N LEU A 85 3.88 -2.65 10.62
CA LEU A 85 3.03 -3.61 9.90
C LEU A 85 3.78 -4.30 8.75
N SER A 86 4.58 -3.55 7.99
CA SER A 86 5.39 -4.10 6.88
C SER A 86 6.41 -5.13 7.38
N ASP A 87 7.05 -4.87 8.52
CA ASP A 87 8.03 -5.78 9.11
C ASP A 87 7.41 -7.10 9.62
N MET A 88 6.13 -7.11 9.99
CA MET A 88 5.42 -8.33 10.43
C MET A 88 5.05 -9.28 9.28
N ILE A 89 4.99 -8.78 8.04
CA ILE A 89 4.50 -9.51 6.86
C ILE A 89 5.68 -10.11 6.04
N LYS A 90 6.90 -10.11 6.60
CA LYS A 90 8.09 -10.72 5.98
C LYS A 90 8.10 -12.25 6.05
#